data_AF-A0AA42HWV8-F1
#
_entry.id   AF-A0AA42HWV8-F1
#
_cell.length_a   1.000
_cell.length_b   1.000
_cell.length_c   1.000
_cell.angle_alpha   90.00
_cell.angle_beta   90.00
_cell.angle_gamma   90.00
#
_symmetry.space_group_name_H-M   'P 1'
#
loop_
_entity.id
_entity.type
_entity.pdbx_description
1 polymer ?
#
loop_
_entity_poly.entity_id
_entity_poly.type
_entity_poly.pdbx_seq_one_letter_code
_entity_poly.pdbx_strand_id
1 'polypeptide(L)'
;MIEIDPHDRTDLTGPWAGFGFQAGHMFTPEGHQLEPCDMAWWSLICNIAREWRLMMAEARADLAARSAPAPTGSATAKSGVIYLAEVLRIRRERRLGVGDPGSGAETCNVVYMSRGPRSRQRV
;
A
#
# COMPACT_ATOMS: atom_id res chain seq x y z
N MET A 1 -0.16 46.83 19.30
CA MET A 1 -0.54 45.71 18.43
C MET A 1 0.71 45.34 17.67
N ILE A 2 1.30 44.17 17.93
CA ILE A 2 2.48 43.73 17.18
C ILE A 2 1.95 43.25 15.83
N GLU A 3 2.31 43.98 14.78
CA GLU A 3 2.04 43.59 13.39
C GLU A 3 3.02 42.47 13.06
N ILE A 4 2.52 41.23 13.01
CA ILE A 4 3.32 40.07 12.60
C ILE A 4 3.29 40.08 11.08
N ASP A 5 4.43 40.42 10.47
CA ASP A 5 4.62 40.25 9.04
C ASP A 5 4.53 38.74 8.72
N PRO A 6 3.53 38.29 7.94
CA PRO A 6 3.39 36.88 7.62
C PRO A 6 4.58 36.34 6.80
N HIS A 7 5.39 37.20 6.20
CA HIS A 7 6.62 36.81 5.49
C HIS A 7 7.83 36.65 6.41
N ASP A 8 7.74 37.06 7.68
CA ASP A 8 8.83 36.84 8.62
C ASP A 8 8.93 35.36 9.00
N ARG A 9 10.16 34.88 9.10
CA ARG A 9 10.43 33.46 9.31
C ARG A 9 10.37 33.13 10.80
N THR A 10 9.49 32.19 11.15
CA THR A 10 9.40 31.66 12.52
C THR A 10 10.02 30.27 12.58
N ASP A 11 11.23 30.16 13.12
CA ASP A 11 11.89 28.87 13.37
C ASP A 11 11.33 28.19 14.64
N LEU A 12 11.07 26.89 14.54
CA LEU A 12 10.73 26.06 15.68
C LEU A 12 12.00 25.62 16.42
N THR A 13 11.86 25.38 17.73
CA THR A 13 12.98 25.01 18.62
C THR A 13 12.79 23.62 19.22
N GLY A 14 13.84 23.06 19.83
CA GLY A 14 13.79 21.76 20.51
C GLY A 14 13.77 20.59 19.51
N PRO A 15 12.94 19.55 19.71
CA PRO A 15 12.83 18.43 18.77
C PRO A 15 12.39 18.82 17.36
N TRP A 16 11.84 20.03 17.19
CA TRP A 16 11.42 20.61 15.92
C TRP A 16 12.46 21.57 15.33
N ALA A 17 13.69 21.60 15.86
CA ALA A 17 14.76 22.44 15.34
C ALA A 17 14.99 22.21 13.84
N GLY A 18 15.07 23.30 13.08
CA GLY A 18 15.22 23.30 11.62
C GLY A 18 13.89 23.30 10.87
N PHE A 19 12.77 22.98 11.52
CA PHE A 19 11.44 23.26 10.98
C PHE A 19 11.02 24.70 11.28
N GLY A 20 10.07 25.21 10.51
CA GLY A 20 9.44 26.49 10.82
C GLY A 20 8.36 26.87 9.85
N PHE A 21 7.87 28.09 10.02
CA PHE A 21 6.80 28.65 9.20
C PHE A 21 7.22 29.97 8.58
N GLN A 22 6.84 30.17 7.32
CA GLN A 22 7.02 31.42 6.59
C GLN A 22 5.93 31.57 5.54
N ALA A 23 5.31 32.75 5.47
CA ALA A 23 4.29 33.09 4.46
C ALA A 23 3.13 32.08 4.39
N GLY A 24 2.76 31.45 5.50
CA GLY A 24 1.71 30.43 5.55
C GLY A 24 2.12 29.00 5.15
N HIS A 25 3.41 28.78 4.89
CA HIS A 25 3.97 27.46 4.54
C HIS A 25 4.88 26.96 5.65
N MET A 26 4.96 25.65 5.79
CA MET A 26 5.95 25.01 6.66
C MET A 26 7.23 24.77 5.87
N PHE A 27 8.39 24.89 6.50
CA PHE A 27 9.63 24.39 5.92
C PHE A 27 10.25 23.32 6.80
N THR A 28 11.00 22.42 6.18
CA THR A 28 11.73 21.35 6.86
C THR A 28 13.21 21.72 7.04
N PRO A 29 13.95 21.03 7.93
CA PRO A 29 15.38 21.25 8.14
C PRO A 29 16.21 21.08 6.86
N GLU A 30 15.75 20.25 5.93
CA GLU A 30 16.37 20.00 4.63
C GLU A 30 16.11 21.13 3.62
N GLY A 31 15.30 22.13 3.99
CA GLY A 31 14.96 23.28 3.14
C GLY A 31 13.78 23.04 2.20
N HIS A 32 12.98 21.99 2.42
CA HIS A 32 11.76 21.78 1.65
C HIS A 32 10.62 22.64 2.20
N GLN A 33 9.89 23.28 1.31
CA GLN A 33 8.65 23.99 1.63
C GLN A 33 7.47 23.03 1.46
N LEU A 34 6.57 23.02 2.43
CA LEU A 34 5.37 22.21 2.47
C LEU A 34 4.16 23.13 2.48
N GLU A 35 3.32 22.97 1.47
CA GLU A 35 2.04 23.66 1.35
C GLU A 35 1.04 23.08 2.35
N PRO A 36 0.04 23.85 2.79
CA PRO A 36 -1.05 23.34 3.61
C PRO A 36 -1.75 22.10 3.02
N CYS A 37 -1.84 22.01 1.68
CA CYS A 37 -2.43 20.85 1.00
C CYS A 37 -1.56 19.58 1.10
N ASP A 38 -0.24 19.71 1.17
CA ASP A 38 0.68 18.58 1.34
C ASP A 38 0.42 17.90 2.68
N MET A 39 0.10 18.68 3.72
CA MET A 39 -0.21 18.15 5.05
C MET A 39 -1.44 17.24 5.05
N ALA A 40 -2.45 17.53 4.23
CA ALA A 40 -3.60 16.66 4.07
C ALA A 40 -3.19 15.29 3.51
N TRP A 41 -2.34 15.28 2.47
CA TRP A 41 -1.81 14.05 1.88
C TRP A 41 -0.94 13.26 2.87
N TRP A 42 -0.05 13.94 3.59
CA TRP A 42 0.76 13.32 4.65
C TRP A 42 -0.10 12.69 5.75
N SER A 43 -1.14 13.39 6.18
CA SER A 43 -2.08 12.87 7.18
C SER A 43 -2.77 11.58 6.71
N LEU A 44 -3.15 11.53 5.42
CA LEU A 44 -3.77 10.36 4.81
C LEU A 44 -2.82 9.16 4.79
N ILE A 45 -1.56 9.36 4.37
CA ILE A 45 -0.54 8.30 4.38
C ILE A 45 -0.35 7.75 5.80
N CYS A 46 -0.21 8.63 6.79
CA CYS A 46 -0.06 8.23 8.20
C CYS A 46 -1.27 7.42 8.70
N ASN A 47 -2.49 7.82 8.31
CA ASN A 47 -3.71 7.09 8.65
C ASN A 47 -3.76 5.71 8.01
N ILE A 48 -3.45 5.59 6.71
CA ILE A 48 -3.39 4.29 6.02
C ILE A 48 -2.35 3.37 6.69
N ALA A 49 -1.17 3.91 7.01
CA ALA A 49 -0.14 3.15 7.71
C ALA A 49 -0.56 2.72 9.13
N ARG A 50 -1.41 3.50 9.80
CA ARG A 50 -1.98 3.16 11.10
C ARG A 50 -3.01 2.03 10.98
N GLU A 51 -3.97 2.16 10.07
CA GLU A 51 -5.00 1.14 9.86
C GLU A 51 -4.39 -0.20 9.45
N TRP A 52 -3.36 -0.16 8.58
CA TRP A 52 -2.59 -1.35 8.24
C TRP A 52 -1.97 -2.02 9.47
N ARG A 53 -1.34 -1.24 10.37
CA ARG A 53 -0.74 -1.78 11.59
C ARG A 53 -1.77 -2.39 12.53
N LEU A 54 -2.96 -1.81 12.64
CA LEU A 54 -4.07 -2.36 13.44
C LEU A 54 -4.57 -3.68 12.86
N MET A 55 -4.85 -3.72 11.56
CA MET A 55 -5.26 -4.95 10.87
C MET A 55 -4.20 -6.06 11.02
N MET A 56 -2.92 -5.72 10.92
CA MET A 56 -1.83 -6.69 11.13
C MET A 56 -1.72 -7.15 12.59
N ALA A 57 -2.02 -6.30 13.56
CA ALA A 57 -2.03 -6.68 14.97
C ALA A 57 -3.19 -7.64 15.28
N GLU A 58 -4.38 -7.36 14.75
CA GLU A 58 -5.55 -8.23 14.85
C GLU A 58 -5.30 -9.60 14.22
N ALA A 59 -4.76 -9.64 12.99
CA ALA A 59 -4.42 -10.89 12.33
C ALA A 59 -3.39 -11.74 13.12
N ARG A 60 -2.43 -11.10 13.80
CA ARG A 60 -1.48 -11.79 14.68
C ARG A 60 -2.16 -12.33 15.94
N ALA A 61 -3.09 -11.58 16.53
CA ALA A 61 -3.83 -12.03 17.71
C ALA A 61 -4.73 -13.23 17.38
N ASP A 62 -5.42 -13.21 16.25
CA ASP A 62 -6.23 -14.33 15.76
C ASP A 62 -5.39 -15.60 15.54
N LEU A 63 -4.21 -15.45 14.94
CA LEU A 63 -3.29 -16.58 14.75
C LEU A 63 -2.84 -17.15 16.09
N ALA A 64 -2.50 -16.30 17.06
CA ALA A 64 -2.11 -16.73 18.40
C ALA A 64 -3.27 -17.46 19.11
N ALA A 65 -4.50 -16.96 19.00
CA ALA A 65 -5.69 -17.59 19.58
C ALA A 65 -5.99 -18.96 18.95
N ARG A 66 -5.81 -19.11 17.63
CA ARG A 66 -5.98 -20.40 16.93
C ARG A 66 -4.86 -21.40 17.19
N SER A 67 -3.68 -20.91 17.59
CA SER A 67 -2.51 -21.74 17.93
C SER A 67 -2.51 -22.20 19.39
N ALA A 68 -3.42 -21.66 20.22
CA ALA A 68 -3.69 -22.21 21.54
C ALA A 68 -4.37 -23.59 21.37
N PRO A 69 -3.96 -24.61 22.15
CA PRO A 69 -4.57 -25.93 22.03
C PRO A 69 -6.04 -25.86 22.46
N ALA A 70 -6.97 -26.02 21.52
CA ALA A 70 -8.38 -26.16 21.85
C ALA A 70 -8.60 -27.52 22.53
N PRO A 71 -9.39 -27.60 23.62
CA PRO A 71 -9.90 -28.87 24.09
C PRO A 71 -10.79 -29.45 22.99
N THR A 72 -10.59 -30.73 22.68
CA THR A 72 -11.31 -31.53 21.69
C THR A 72 -12.76 -31.09 21.45
N GLY A 73 -13.03 -30.53 20.27
CA GLY A 73 -14.38 -30.18 19.81
C GLY A 73 -14.36 -29.64 18.39
N SER A 74 -14.75 -30.47 17.42
CA SER A 74 -14.83 -30.13 16.00
C SER A 74 -15.86 -29.04 15.70
N ALA A 75 -15.53 -28.06 14.87
CA ALA A 75 -16.54 -27.34 14.07
C ALA A 75 -15.92 -26.63 12.86
N THR A 76 -16.25 -27.17 11.69
CA THR A 76 -16.25 -26.47 10.40
C THR A 76 -17.03 -25.16 10.49
N ALA A 77 -16.37 -23.99 10.39
CA ALA A 77 -17.00 -22.75 9.94
C ALA A 77 -15.99 -21.60 9.63
N LYS A 78 -15.88 -21.29 8.34
CA LYS A 78 -16.06 -19.94 7.75
C LYS A 78 -15.44 -18.74 8.51
N SER A 79 -14.20 -18.37 8.19
CA SER A 79 -13.71 -16.99 8.36
C SER A 79 -13.15 -16.49 7.04
N GLY A 80 -13.87 -15.55 6.39
CA GLY A 80 -13.55 -14.96 5.10
C GLY A 80 -12.45 -13.89 5.16
N VAL A 81 -11.27 -14.25 5.67
CA VAL A 81 -10.06 -13.43 5.53
C VAL A 81 -9.20 -14.06 4.46
N ILE A 82 -9.15 -13.42 3.29
CA ILE A 82 -8.34 -13.86 2.16
C ILE A 82 -6.95 -13.24 2.33
N TYR A 83 -5.98 -14.04 2.76
CA TYR A 83 -4.58 -13.62 2.78
C TYR A 83 -4.06 -13.51 1.34
N LEU A 84 -3.82 -12.28 0.87
CA LEU A 84 -3.38 -12.03 -0.51
C LEU A 84 -2.09 -12.81 -0.85
N ALA A 85 -1.14 -12.90 0.08
CA ALA A 85 0.08 -13.70 -0.09
C ALA A 85 -0.23 -15.18 -0.35
N GLU A 86 -1.22 -15.73 0.36
CA GLU A 86 -1.64 -17.13 0.22
C GLU A 86 -2.37 -17.36 -1.10
N VAL A 87 -3.23 -16.42 -1.52
CA VAL A 87 -3.88 -16.49 -2.84
C VAL A 87 -2.86 -16.43 -3.98
N LEU A 88 -1.84 -15.57 -3.85
CA LEU A 88 -0.77 -15.47 -4.85
C LEU A 88 0.11 -16.73 -4.87
N ARG A 89 0.40 -17.33 -3.71
CA ARG A 89 1.11 -18.61 -3.58
C ARG A 89 0.33 -19.75 -4.24
N ILE A 90 -0.94 -19.93 -3.88
CA ILE A 90 -1.83 -20.96 -4.45
C ILE A 90 -1.93 -20.81 -5.97
N ARG A 91 -2.04 -19.57 -6.47
CA ARG A 91 -2.10 -19.31 -7.91
C ARG A 91 -0.79 -19.63 -8.63
N ARG A 92 0.36 -19.45 -7.96
CA ARG A 92 1.68 -19.83 -8.50
C ARG A 92 1.84 -21.35 -8.50
N GLU A 93 1.49 -22.01 -7.40
CA GLU A 93 1.56 -23.48 -7.28
C GLU A 93 0.63 -24.18 -8.26
N ARG A 94 -0.59 -23.68 -8.49
CA ARG A 94 -1.48 -24.22 -9.53
C ARG A 94 -0.93 -24.08 -10.95
N ARG A 95 -0.16 -23.03 -11.24
CA ARG A 95 0.51 -22.87 -12.55
C ARG A 95 1.72 -23.78 -12.70
N LEU A 96 2.38 -24.13 -11.60
CA LEU A 96 3.57 -24.98 -11.60
C LEU A 96 3.21 -26.48 -11.47
N GLY A 97 2.05 -26.80 -10.90
CA GLY A 97 1.55 -28.17 -10.71
C GLY A 97 0.74 -28.74 -11.88
N VAL A 98 0.51 -27.99 -12.96
CA VAL A 98 -0.02 -28.52 -14.21
C VAL A 98 1.16 -28.96 -15.07
N GLY A 99 1.64 -30.17 -14.79
CA GLY A 99 2.71 -30.84 -15.51
C GLY A 99 2.40 -32.31 -15.73
N ASP A 100 1.57 -32.60 -16.74
CA ASP A 100 1.73 -33.78 -17.59
C ASP A 100 1.16 -33.43 -18.98
N PRO A 101 1.98 -33.39 -20.05
CA PRO A 101 1.48 -33.19 -21.40
C PRO A 101 0.94 -34.53 -21.92
N GLY A 102 -0.29 -34.86 -21.50
CA GLY A 102 -1.05 -35.95 -22.08
C GLY A 102 -1.37 -35.62 -23.54
N SER A 103 -0.71 -36.33 -24.45
CA SER A 103 -0.91 -36.34 -25.91
C SER A 103 -2.39 -36.26 -26.30
N GLY A 104 -2.85 -35.12 -26.82
CA GLY A 104 -4.19 -35.02 -27.43
C GLY A 104 -4.90 -33.66 -27.42
N ALA A 105 -4.34 -32.58 -26.89
CA ALA A 105 -5.00 -31.27 -26.90
C ALA A 105 -4.66 -30.47 -28.17
N GLU A 106 -5.67 -30.29 -29.02
CA GLU A 106 -5.64 -29.43 -30.21
C GLU A 106 -5.12 -28.02 -29.88
N THR A 107 -4.40 -27.43 -30.84
CA THR A 107 -3.77 -26.11 -30.75
C THR A 107 -4.79 -25.03 -30.37
N CYS A 108 -4.71 -24.49 -29.15
CA CYS A 108 -5.51 -23.33 -28.76
C CYS A 108 -5.13 -22.12 -29.63
N ASN A 109 -6.12 -21.57 -30.33
CA ASN A 109 -6.04 -20.34 -31.10
C ASN A 109 -5.73 -19.14 -30.19
N VAL A 110 -4.45 -18.86 -29.97
CA VAL A 110 -4.02 -17.57 -29.44
C VAL A 110 -4.17 -16.57 -30.57
N VAL A 111 -5.24 -15.79 -30.53
CA VAL A 111 -5.37 -14.59 -31.36
C VAL A 111 -4.26 -13.64 -30.92
N TYR A 112 -3.20 -13.55 -31.73
CA TYR A 112 -2.21 -12.49 -31.62
C TYR A 112 -2.95 -11.17 -31.86
N MET A 113 -3.24 -10.44 -30.79
CA MET A 113 -3.65 -9.04 -30.86
C MET A 113 -2.51 -8.27 -31.53
N SER A 114 -2.67 -8.03 -32.82
CA SER A 114 -1.75 -7.25 -33.64
C SER A 114 -1.80 -5.81 -33.14
N ARG A 115 -0.64 -5.23 -32.81
CA ARG A 115 -0.50 -3.81 -32.49
C ARG A 115 -1.18 -2.99 -33.59
N GLY A 116 -2.13 -2.14 -33.20
CA GLY A 116 -2.85 -1.25 -34.12
C GLY A 116 -1.92 -0.34 -34.93
N PRO A 117 -2.39 0.15 -36.08
CA PRO A 117 -1.56 0.87 -37.04
C PRO A 117 -0.96 2.14 -36.43
N ARG A 118 0.37 2.26 -36.53
CA ARG A 118 1.12 3.47 -36.20
C ARG A 118 0.71 4.60 -37.14
N SER A 119 0.41 5.77 -36.57
CA SER A 119 0.19 7.00 -37.33
C SER A 119 1.45 7.40 -38.11
N ARG A 120 1.28 7.75 -39.39
CA ARG A 120 2.35 8.24 -40.26
C ARG A 120 2.87 9.59 -39.75
N GLN A 121 4.16 9.64 -39.44
CA GLN A 121 4.91 10.87 -39.25
C GLN A 121 5.03 11.55 -40.62
N ARG A 122 4.49 12.76 -40.79
CA ARG A 122 4.79 13.62 -41.95
C ARG A 122 6.13 14.31 -41.68
N VAL A 123 7.00 14.25 -42.69
CA VAL A 123 8.20 15.08 -42.84
C VAL A 123 7.76 16.49 -43.21
#